data_AF-X1IMA8-F1
#
_entry.id   AF-X1IMA8-F1
#
_cell.length_a   1.000
_cell.length_b   1.000
_cell.length_c   1.000
_cell.angle_alpha   90.00
_cell.angle_beta   90.00
_cell.angle_gamma   90.00
#
_symmetry.space_group_name_H-M   'P 1'
#
loop_
_entity.id
_entity.type
_entity.pdbx_description
1 polymer ?
#
loop_
_entity_poly.entity_id
_entity_poly.type
_entity_poly.pdbx_seq_one_letter_code
_entity_poly.pdbx_strand_id
1 'polypeptide(L)'
;MTDRNLHDVCEMVVANNLCVGCGLCAAICPHNNLRIEFNEFGEYIALKQGEECPDSCELCLKVCPFAAEEQDEDTLGNELFANVSGMKHTPETGYYLDSLVGYSTIGGHRENGASGGMATWMLETLLKENMVD
;
A
#
# COMPACT_ATOMS: atom_id res chain seq x y z
N MET A 1 -18.04 6.00 29.98
CA MET A 1 -18.49 6.64 28.73
C MET A 1 -17.77 5.92 27.61
N THR A 2 -18.22 4.70 27.38
CA THR A 2 -17.80 3.78 26.31
C THR A 2 -18.77 3.94 25.14
N ASP A 3 -18.33 3.54 23.96
CA ASP A 3 -19.01 3.60 22.65
C ASP A 3 -18.82 4.89 21.86
N ARG A 4 -17.68 4.96 21.16
CA ARG A 4 -17.67 5.51 19.80
C ARG A 4 -17.32 4.38 18.85
N ASN A 5 -18.39 3.75 18.38
CA ASN A 5 -18.51 3.01 17.14
C ASN A 5 -17.72 3.71 16.01
N LEU A 6 -16.45 3.32 15.81
CA LEU A 6 -15.67 3.67 14.62
C LEU A 6 -16.12 2.72 13.51
N HIS A 7 -16.80 3.20 12.48
CA HIS A 7 -17.66 2.35 11.63
C HIS A 7 -17.21 2.21 10.17
N ASP A 8 -16.15 2.90 9.75
CA ASP A 8 -15.63 2.77 8.39
C ASP A 8 -14.19 3.31 8.23
N VAL A 9 -13.67 3.13 7.02
CA VAL A 9 -12.32 3.58 6.63
C VAL A 9 -12.13 5.09 6.74
N CYS A 10 -13.18 5.91 6.61
CA CYS A 10 -13.01 7.35 6.69
C CYS A 10 -12.67 7.77 8.14
N GLU A 11 -13.27 7.12 9.13
CA GLU A 11 -13.01 7.41 10.54
C GLU A 11 -11.73 6.76 11.06
N MET A 12 -11.44 5.52 10.67
CA MET A 12 -10.26 4.80 11.19
C MET A 12 -8.98 5.08 10.42
N VAL A 13 -9.06 5.30 9.11
CA VAL A 13 -7.88 5.35 8.24
C VAL A 13 -7.66 6.77 7.70
N VAL A 14 -8.68 7.38 7.11
CA VAL A 14 -8.55 8.73 6.51
C VAL A 14 -8.33 9.78 7.59
N ALA A 15 -9.09 9.77 8.69
CA ALA A 15 -8.92 10.73 9.78
C ALA A 15 -7.54 10.65 10.47
N ASN A 16 -6.84 9.51 10.34
CA ASN A 16 -5.48 9.30 10.86
C ASN A 16 -4.40 9.51 9.80
N ASN A 17 -4.74 10.02 8.60
CA ASN A 17 -3.83 10.24 7.48
C ASN A 17 -3.11 8.96 7.01
N LEU A 18 -3.77 7.80 7.12
CA LEU A 18 -3.24 6.50 6.70
C LEU A 18 -3.77 6.06 5.32
N CYS A 19 -4.67 6.84 4.71
CA CYS A 19 -5.27 6.47 3.43
C CYS A 19 -4.29 6.70 2.27
N VAL A 20 -3.98 5.64 1.53
CA VAL A 20 -3.10 5.69 0.34
C VAL A 20 -3.87 5.82 -0.99
N GLY A 21 -5.19 6.07 -0.93
CA GLY A 21 -5.99 6.31 -2.13
C GLY A 21 -6.19 5.10 -3.06
N CYS A 22 -6.01 3.86 -2.59
CA CYS A 22 -6.06 2.67 -3.44
C CYS A 22 -7.43 2.35 -4.06
N GLY A 23 -8.52 2.89 -3.51
CA GLY A 23 -9.87 2.75 -4.08
C GLY A 23 -10.61 1.43 -3.81
N LEU A 24 -9.99 0.44 -3.17
CA LEU A 24 -10.63 -0.85 -2.90
C LEU A 24 -11.91 -0.71 -2.05
N CYS A 25 -11.90 0.17 -1.05
CA CYS A 25 -13.05 0.41 -0.19
C CYS A 25 -14.27 0.94 -0.97
N ALA A 26 -14.05 1.82 -1.96
CA ALA A 26 -15.10 2.33 -2.83
C ALA A 26 -15.59 1.24 -3.80
N ALA A 27 -14.68 0.45 -4.36
CA ALA A 27 -15.01 -0.62 -5.31
C ALA A 27 -15.84 -1.76 -4.68
N ILE A 28 -15.55 -2.13 -3.42
CA ILE A 28 -16.24 -3.25 -2.76
C ILE A 28 -17.52 -2.83 -2.03
N CYS A 29 -17.76 -1.53 -1.82
CA CYS A 29 -18.89 -1.05 -1.03
C CYS A 29 -20.23 -1.35 -1.75
N PRO A 30 -21.08 -2.25 -1.21
CA PRO A 30 -22.34 -2.61 -1.88
C PRO A 30 -23.38 -1.50 -1.84
N HIS A 31 -23.20 -0.52 -0.96
CA HIS A 31 -24.10 0.62 -0.77
C HIS A 31 -23.63 1.89 -1.49
N ASN A 32 -22.47 1.84 -2.17
CA ASN A 32 -21.87 3.00 -2.84
C ASN A 32 -21.66 4.21 -1.91
N ASN A 33 -21.42 3.96 -0.61
CA ASN A 33 -21.28 5.01 0.41
C ASN A 33 -19.91 5.70 0.39
N LEU A 34 -18.96 5.18 -0.39
CA LEU A 34 -17.58 5.66 -0.47
C LEU A 34 -17.21 6.02 -1.91
N ARG A 35 -16.43 7.09 -2.07
CA ARG A 35 -15.77 7.47 -3.33
C ARG A 35 -14.30 7.82 -3.08
N ILE A 36 -13.54 7.88 -4.17
CA ILE A 36 -12.17 8.38 -4.17
C ILE A 36 -12.14 9.75 -4.86
N GLU A 37 -11.58 10.75 -4.18
CA GLU A 37 -11.38 12.10 -4.71
C GLU A 37 -10.02 12.66 -4.29
N PHE A 38 -9.59 13.75 -4.93
CA PHE A 38 -8.39 14.48 -4.53
C PHE A 38 -8.65 15.31 -3.28
N ASN A 39 -7.71 15.26 -2.32
CA ASN A 39 -7.63 16.23 -1.24
C ASN A 39 -6.95 17.54 -1.71
N GLU A 40 -6.78 18.49 -0.79
CA GLU A 40 -6.12 19.78 -1.07
C GLU A 40 -4.63 19.66 -1.46
N PHE A 41 -4.00 18.52 -1.18
CA PHE A 41 -2.61 18.22 -1.51
C PHE A 41 -2.45 17.48 -2.85
N GLY A 42 -3.56 17.16 -3.55
CA GLY A 42 -3.52 16.41 -4.80
C GLY A 42 -3.34 14.90 -4.62
N GLU A 43 -3.65 14.38 -3.44
CA GLU A 43 -3.60 12.95 -3.13
C GLU A 43 -5.01 12.35 -3.21
N TYR A 44 -5.12 11.12 -3.70
CA TYR A 44 -6.38 10.39 -3.66
C TYR A 44 -6.71 9.95 -2.23
N ILE A 45 -7.92 10.25 -1.77
CA ILE A 45 -8.44 9.84 -0.47
C ILE A 45 -9.85 9.28 -0.58
N ALA A 46 -10.22 8.40 0.35
CA ALA A 46 -11.59 7.92 0.49
C ALA A 46 -12.47 8.95 1.20
N LEU A 47 -13.64 9.24 0.65
CA LEU A 47 -14.63 10.15 1.20
C LEU A 47 -16.01 9.49 1.27
N LYS A 48 -16.78 9.81 2.32
CA LYS A 48 -18.20 9.44 2.43
C LYS A 48 -19.01 10.22 1.39
N GLN A 49 -19.94 9.55 0.71
CA GLN A 49 -20.83 10.17 -0.28
C GLN A 49 -22.29 9.69 -0.26
N GLY A 50 -22.58 8.60 0.44
CA GLY A 50 -23.91 7.99 0.43
C GLY A 50 -24.66 8.18 1.75
N GLU A 51 -25.76 7.44 1.90
CA GLU A 51 -26.55 7.38 3.13
C GLU A 51 -25.79 6.63 4.24
N GLU A 52 -26.46 6.44 5.38
CA GLU A 52 -25.90 5.73 6.54
C GLU A 52 -25.43 4.31 6.15
N CYS A 53 -24.17 4.01 6.51
CA CYS A 53 -23.63 2.66 6.39
C CYS A 53 -24.32 1.78 7.46
N PRO A 54 -24.77 0.56 7.13
CA PRO A 54 -25.30 -0.35 8.14
C PRO A 54 -24.27 -0.60 9.25
N ASP A 55 -24.71 -0.55 10.52
CA ASP A 55 -23.82 -0.68 11.69
C ASP A 55 -22.98 -1.97 11.69
N SER A 56 -23.46 -3.04 11.04
CA SER A 56 -22.74 -4.32 10.96
C SER A 56 -21.84 -4.48 9.73
N CYS A 57 -21.66 -3.43 8.92
CA CYS A 57 -20.90 -3.50 7.67
C CYS A 57 -19.42 -3.17 7.88
N GLU A 58 -18.54 -4.15 7.71
CA GLU A 58 -17.09 -4.00 7.91
C GLU A 58 -16.28 -4.19 6.61
N LEU A 59 -16.94 -4.34 5.45
CA LEU A 59 -16.27 -4.72 4.20
C LEU A 59 -15.14 -3.75 3.81
N CYS A 60 -15.36 -2.44 3.98
CA CYS A 60 -14.34 -1.45 3.67
C CYS A 60 -13.10 -1.57 4.56
N LEU A 61 -13.28 -1.99 5.82
CA LEU A 61 -12.21 -2.17 6.80
C LEU A 61 -11.41 -3.45 6.49
N LYS A 62 -12.10 -4.55 6.18
CA LYS A 62 -11.47 -5.84 5.88
C LYS A 62 -10.56 -5.82 4.66
N VAL A 63 -10.87 -4.98 3.67
CA VAL A 63 -10.02 -4.82 2.48
C VAL A 63 -8.95 -3.73 2.63
N CYS A 64 -9.02 -2.92 3.69
CA CYS A 64 -8.08 -1.83 3.87
C CYS A 64 -6.81 -2.36 4.58
N PRO A 65 -5.63 -2.23 3.96
CA PRO A 65 -4.39 -2.70 4.57
C PRO A 65 -3.98 -1.89 5.82
N PHE A 66 -4.64 -0.76 6.09
CA PHE A 66 -4.38 0.10 7.23
C PHE A 66 -5.47 0.03 8.30
N ALA A 67 -6.50 -0.82 8.11
CA ALA A 67 -7.56 -1.04 9.11
C ALA A 67 -7.55 -2.45 9.67
N ALA A 68 -7.08 -3.44 8.90
CA ALA A 68 -6.96 -4.82 9.37
C ALA A 68 -5.69 -4.99 10.22
N GLU A 69 -5.83 -5.60 11.40
CA GLU A 69 -4.72 -5.86 12.33
C GLU A 69 -4.22 -7.32 12.28
N GLU A 70 -4.70 -8.14 11.33
CA GLU A 70 -4.51 -9.59 11.43
C GLU A 70 -3.08 -10.05 11.17
N GLN A 71 -2.33 -9.37 10.30
CA GLN A 71 -0.94 -9.71 9.96
C GLN A 71 -0.14 -8.46 9.59
N ASP A 72 1.06 -8.34 10.15
CA ASP A 72 2.04 -7.32 9.79
C ASP A 72 3.11 -7.86 8.84
N GLU A 73 3.96 -6.96 8.34
CA GLU A 73 5.02 -7.30 7.38
C GLU A 73 6.06 -8.25 7.98
N ASP A 74 6.35 -8.14 9.29
CA ASP A 74 7.29 -9.04 9.98
C ASP A 74 6.78 -10.49 10.00
N THR A 75 5.48 -10.68 10.30
CA THR A 75 4.86 -12.01 10.31
C THR A 75 4.93 -12.66 8.93
N LEU A 76 4.53 -11.91 7.89
CA LEU A 76 4.59 -12.36 6.50
C LEU A 76 6.03 -12.62 6.04
N GLY A 77 6.95 -11.72 6.37
CA GLY A 77 8.36 -11.81 6.02
C GLY A 77 9.03 -13.03 6.64
N ASN A 78 8.70 -13.34 7.90
CA ASN A 78 9.18 -14.54 8.56
C ASN A 78 8.69 -15.82 7.87
N GLU A 79 7.40 -15.90 7.55
CA GLU A 79 6.80 -17.07 6.88
C GLU A 79 7.40 -17.31 5.49
N LEU A 80 7.61 -16.23 4.73
CA LEU A 80 8.07 -16.32 3.35
C LEU A 80 9.59 -16.44 3.21
N PHE A 81 10.35 -15.77 4.07
CA PHE A 81 11.76 -15.47 3.80
C PHE A 81 12.76 -15.93 4.88
N ALA A 82 12.31 -16.27 6.10
CA ALA A 82 13.23 -16.61 7.20
C ALA A 82 14.17 -17.79 6.89
N ASN A 83 13.72 -18.72 6.03
CA ASN A 83 14.49 -19.91 5.66
C ASN A 83 15.37 -19.72 4.40
N VAL A 84 15.42 -18.51 3.84
CA VAL A 84 16.32 -18.20 2.71
C VAL A 84 17.76 -18.09 3.22
N SER A 85 18.69 -18.78 2.56
CA SER A 85 20.10 -18.77 2.95
C SER A 85 20.68 -17.35 2.88
N GLY A 86 21.34 -16.91 3.96
CA GLY A 86 21.93 -15.57 4.05
C GLY A 86 20.96 -14.46 4.41
N MET A 87 19.69 -14.77 4.70
CA MET A 87 18.70 -13.78 5.13
C MET A 87 19.09 -13.13 6.46
N LYS A 88 18.97 -11.80 6.51
CA LYS A 88 19.21 -10.95 7.68
C LYS A 88 17.88 -10.29 8.06
N HIS A 89 17.77 -9.90 9.32
CA HIS A 89 16.61 -9.19 9.83
C HIS A 89 17.05 -8.10 10.81
N THR A 90 16.53 -6.88 10.63
CA THR A 90 16.63 -5.82 11.66
C THR A 90 15.28 -5.12 11.79
N PRO A 91 14.89 -4.67 13.00
CA PRO A 91 13.62 -3.97 13.20
C PRO A 91 13.43 -2.74 12.29
N GLU A 92 14.52 -2.11 11.84
CA GLU A 92 14.48 -0.90 11.02
C GLU A 92 14.28 -1.16 9.53
N THR A 93 14.62 -2.35 9.04
CA THR A 93 14.63 -2.66 7.59
C THR A 93 13.83 -3.91 7.23
N GLY A 94 13.30 -4.65 8.20
CA GLY A 94 12.69 -5.96 7.99
C GLY A 94 13.69 -7.01 7.51
N TYR A 95 13.20 -8.00 6.76
CA TYR A 95 13.99 -9.08 6.17
C TYR A 95 14.71 -8.65 4.88
N TYR A 96 16.03 -8.87 4.79
CA TYR A 96 16.83 -8.53 3.61
C TYR A 96 18.03 -9.46 3.41
N LEU A 97 18.48 -9.60 2.16
CA LEU A 97 19.71 -10.32 1.82
C LEU A 97 20.92 -9.39 1.88
N ASP A 98 20.89 -8.32 1.09
CA ASP A 98 21.97 -7.34 0.96
C ASP A 98 21.40 -5.94 0.66
N SER A 99 22.19 -4.91 1.00
CA SER A 99 21.86 -3.51 0.70
C SER A 99 22.93 -2.93 -0.21
N LEU A 100 22.51 -2.47 -1.38
CA LEU A 100 23.40 -2.02 -2.45
C LEU A 100 23.01 -0.61 -2.90
N VAL A 101 23.98 0.14 -3.42
CA VAL A 101 23.77 1.47 -3.99
C VAL A 101 24.23 1.46 -5.45
N GLY A 102 23.36 1.91 -6.34
CA GLY A 102 23.62 1.93 -7.77
C GLY A 102 22.71 2.92 -8.51
N TYR A 103 23.03 3.16 -9.77
CA TYR A 103 22.24 3.98 -10.68
C TYR A 103 22.33 3.39 -12.09
N SER A 104 21.36 3.68 -12.95
CA SER A 104 21.36 3.21 -14.33
C SER A 104 22.38 3.96 -15.17
N THR A 105 23.15 3.20 -15.95
CA THR A 105 24.12 3.75 -16.92
C THR A 105 23.52 4.01 -18.30
N ILE A 106 22.24 3.67 -18.50
CA ILE A 106 21.53 3.97 -19.75
C ILE A 106 21.17 5.47 -19.75
N GLY A 107 21.55 6.16 -20.83
CA GLY A 107 21.25 7.58 -21.00
C GLY A 107 19.74 7.85 -20.92
N GLY A 108 19.36 8.93 -20.26
CA GLY A 108 17.97 9.29 -19.99
C GLY A 108 17.49 8.82 -18.62
N HIS A 109 17.96 7.66 -18.12
CA HIS A 109 17.37 7.02 -16.95
C HIS A 109 17.68 7.75 -15.66
N ARG A 110 18.94 8.15 -15.45
CA ARG A 110 19.38 8.73 -14.17
C ARG A 110 18.89 10.16 -14.02
N GLU A 111 18.94 10.93 -15.10
CA GLU A 111 18.61 12.36 -15.13
C GLU A 111 17.10 12.62 -15.10
N ASN A 112 16.31 11.73 -15.73
CA ASN A 112 14.85 11.91 -15.82
C ASN A 112 14.07 10.98 -14.88
N GLY A 113 14.75 10.03 -14.21
CA GLY A 113 14.12 9.00 -13.39
C GLY A 113 14.31 9.20 -11.89
N ALA A 114 13.36 8.69 -11.11
CA ALA A 114 13.51 8.54 -9.67
C ALA A 114 14.58 7.47 -9.35
N SER A 115 15.18 7.56 -8.15
CA SER A 115 16.10 6.52 -7.62
C SER A 115 17.25 6.16 -8.57
N GLY A 116 17.80 7.16 -9.26
CA GLY A 116 18.92 6.98 -10.20
C GLY A 116 18.57 6.17 -11.45
N GLY A 117 17.28 6.01 -11.77
CA GLY A 117 16.81 5.29 -12.96
C GLY A 117 16.83 3.76 -12.84
N MET A 118 17.07 3.23 -11.63
CA MET A 118 17.16 1.78 -11.41
C MET A 118 15.82 1.06 -11.64
N ALA A 119 14.71 1.65 -11.21
CA ALA A 119 13.38 1.07 -11.43
C ALA A 119 13.06 0.97 -12.93
N THR A 120 13.27 2.06 -13.69
CA THR A 120 13.10 2.08 -15.15
C THR A 120 13.99 1.04 -15.82
N TRP A 121 15.27 1.01 -15.46
CA TRP A 121 16.20 0.01 -16.00
C TRP A 121 15.75 -1.43 -15.73
N MET A 122 15.30 -1.72 -14.51
CA MET A 122 14.84 -3.06 -14.12
C MET A 122 13.61 -3.47 -14.93
N LEU A 123 12.58 -2.63 -14.99
CA LEU A 123 11.33 -2.92 -15.71
C LEU A 123 11.58 -3.10 -17.21
N GLU A 124 12.37 -2.22 -17.83
CA GLU A 124 12.73 -2.38 -19.24
C GLU A 124 13.51 -3.67 -19.51
N THR A 125 14.41 -4.04 -18.60
CA THR A 125 15.19 -5.28 -18.73
C THR A 125 14.27 -6.49 -18.65
N LEU A 126 13.37 -6.54 -17.66
CA LEU A 126 12.41 -7.63 -17.52
C LEU A 126 11.52 -7.79 -18.76
N LEU A 127 11.05 -6.69 -19.34
CA LEU A 127 10.26 -6.72 -20.57
C LEU A 127 11.08 -7.16 -21.79
N LYS A 128 12.28 -6.60 -21.99
CA LYS A 128 13.17 -6.96 -23.13
C LYS A 128 13.56 -8.44 -23.11
N GLU A 129 13.79 -8.98 -21.91
CA GLU A 129 14.16 -10.38 -21.71
C GLU A 129 12.93 -11.31 -21.64
N ASN A 130 11.71 -10.79 -21.81
CA ASN A 130 10.44 -11.54 -21.74
C ASN A 130 10.27 -12.30 -20.41
N MET A 131 10.71 -11.71 -19.31
CA MET A 131 10.50 -12.24 -17.95
C MET A 131 9.14 -11.81 -17.37
N VAL A 132 8.54 -10.76 -17.94
CA VAL A 132 7.19 -10.22 -17.65
C VAL A 132 6.53 -9.75 -18.95
N ASP A 133 5.21 -9.52 -18.93
CA ASP A 133 4.39 -9.04 -20.06
C ASP A 133 3.79 -7.64 -19.84
#